data_AF-A0A8T5STI6-F1
#
_entry.id   AF-A0A8T5STI6-F1
#
_cell.length_a   1.000
_cell.length_b   1.000
_cell.length_c   1.000
_cell.angle_alpha   90.00
_cell.angle_beta   90.00
_cell.angle_gamma   90.00
#
_symmetry.space_group_name_H-M   'P 1'
#
loop_
_entity.id
_entity.type
_entity.pdbx_description
1 polymer ?
#
loop_
_entity_poly.entity_id
_entity_poly.type
_entity_poly.pdbx_seq_one_letter_code
_entity_poly.pdbx_strand_id
1 'polypeptide(L)'
;MQAILGIPIAYLVLVLEIIVLIALLIGWRYGASKKNFDLHHKAVYLVVLIHILTVGLWMIPRALERLSFMLSNPIANWYQIVHDVVGILAIGLGILLVLVFLVKSGMPLKLLKRTRPLMFLTIGVWILAFVLGVYWFLIAWIWI
;
A
#
# COMPACT_ATOMS: atom_id res chain seq x y z
N MET A 1 11.92 14.23 12.88
CA MET A 1 10.80 13.50 12.25
C MET A 1 9.87 14.52 11.62
N GLN A 2 9.37 14.29 10.41
CA GLN A 2 8.33 15.16 9.83
C GLN A 2 7.06 15.05 10.69
N ALA A 3 6.47 16.19 11.06
CA ALA A 3 5.29 16.27 11.91
C ALA A 3 4.30 17.30 11.34
N ILE A 4 3.01 17.02 11.49
CA ILE A 4 1.92 17.94 11.13
C ILE A 4 1.18 18.23 12.43
N LEU A 5 1.09 19.52 12.79
CA LEU A 5 0.44 19.96 14.03
C LEU A 5 1.01 19.29 15.30
N GLY A 6 2.32 19.00 15.31
CA GLY A 6 2.99 18.32 16.42
C GLY A 6 2.84 16.79 16.44
N ILE A 7 2.04 16.21 15.54
CA ILE A 7 1.88 14.75 15.43
C ILE A 7 2.84 14.21 14.37
N PRO A 8 3.69 13.21 14.68
CA PRO A 8 4.59 12.66 13.69
C PRO A 8 3.80 11.98 12.56
N ILE A 9 4.19 12.24 11.30
CA ILE A 9 3.41 11.77 10.13
C ILE A 9 3.29 10.24 10.08
N ALA A 10 4.25 9.51 10.67
CA ALA A 10 4.21 8.05 10.75
C ALA A 10 2.95 7.51 11.47
N TYR A 11 2.44 8.20 12.49
CA TYR A 11 1.20 7.78 13.18
C TYR A 11 -0.01 7.98 12.28
N LEU A 12 -0.07 9.12 11.59
CA LEU A 12 -1.14 9.42 10.64
C LEU A 12 -1.17 8.37 9.52
N VAL A 13 0.01 8.01 8.99
CA VAL A 13 0.11 6.99 7.94
C VAL A 13 -0.27 5.61 8.47
N LEU A 14 0.16 5.22 9.68
CA LEU A 14 -0.28 3.96 10.28
C LEU A 14 -1.81 3.87 10.39
N VAL A 15 -2.46 4.95 10.84
CA VAL A 15 -3.94 5.02 10.90
C VAL A 15 -4.55 4.88 9.50
N LEU A 16 -4.00 5.56 8.49
CA LEU A 16 -4.47 5.44 7.11
C LEU A 16 -4.32 4.02 6.56
N GLU A 17 -3.18 3.35 6.82
CA GLU A 17 -2.95 1.97 6.39
C GLU A 17 -3.88 0.98 7.11
N ILE A 18 -4.26 1.24 8.37
CA ILE A 18 -5.29 0.47 9.07
C ILE A 18 -6.66 0.66 8.40
N ILE A 19 -7.02 1.89 8.03
CA ILE A 19 -8.28 2.15 7.31
C ILE A 19 -8.29 1.42 5.97
N VAL A 20 -7.17 1.43 5.25
CA VAL A 20 -6.97 0.67 4.01
C VAL A 20 -7.16 -0.83 4.23
N LEU A 21 -6.55 -1.40 5.27
CA LEU A 21 -6.70 -2.82 5.61
C LEU A 21 -8.18 -3.16 5.85
N ILE A 22 -8.89 -2.34 6.61
CA ILE A 22 -10.32 -2.51 6.88
C ILE A 22 -11.12 -2.44 5.57
N ALA A 23 -10.85 -1.45 4.72
CA ALA A 23 -11.52 -1.31 3.43
C ALA A 23 -11.29 -2.53 2.51
N LEU A 24 -10.08 -3.08 2.48
CA LEU A 24 -9.75 -4.31 1.75
C LEU A 24 -10.51 -5.52 2.31
N LEU A 25 -10.57 -5.68 3.63
CA LEU A 25 -11.31 -6.76 4.28
C LEU A 25 -12.82 -6.67 3.99
N ILE A 26 -13.39 -5.46 4.04
CA ILE A 26 -14.80 -5.23 3.69
C ILE A 26 -15.05 -5.52 2.20
N GLY A 27 -14.21 -4.96 1.32
CA GLY A 27 -14.27 -5.16 -0.13
C GLY A 27 -14.12 -6.63 -0.54
N TRP A 28 -13.34 -7.41 0.21
CA TRP A 28 -13.23 -8.86 0.04
C TRP A 28 -14.48 -9.59 0.54
N ARG A 29 -14.84 -9.40 1.82
CA ARG A 29 -15.86 -10.21 2.50
C ARG A 29 -17.27 -9.93 1.99
N TYR A 30 -17.56 -8.66 1.68
CA TYR A 30 -18.88 -8.22 1.27
C TYR A 30 -18.97 -7.90 -0.22
N GLY A 31 -17.88 -7.43 -0.84
CA GLY A 31 -17.84 -7.18 -2.28
C GLY A 31 -17.59 -8.46 -3.08
N ALA A 32 -16.35 -8.94 -3.07
CA ALA A 32 -15.90 -10.06 -3.90
C ALA A 32 -16.61 -11.37 -3.55
N SER A 33 -16.71 -11.70 -2.25
CA SER A 33 -17.24 -12.99 -1.78
C SER A 33 -18.76 -13.12 -1.98
N LYS A 34 -19.51 -12.01 -1.90
CA LYS A 34 -20.96 -11.98 -2.14
C LYS A 34 -21.33 -11.55 -3.57
N LYS A 35 -20.34 -11.44 -4.47
CA LYS A 35 -20.50 -10.98 -5.87
C LYS A 35 -21.13 -9.58 -6.00
N ASN A 36 -21.01 -8.72 -4.98
CA ASN A 36 -21.39 -7.31 -5.07
C ASN A 36 -20.20 -6.51 -5.62
N PHE A 37 -20.11 -6.48 -6.95
CA PHE A 37 -19.00 -5.87 -7.65
C PHE A 37 -18.94 -4.35 -7.54
N ASP A 38 -20.08 -3.67 -7.38
CA ASP A 38 -20.10 -2.21 -7.17
C ASP A 38 -19.42 -1.83 -5.85
N LEU A 39 -19.76 -2.53 -4.76
CA LEU A 39 -19.11 -2.34 -3.46
C LEU A 39 -17.61 -2.67 -3.52
N HIS A 40 -17.25 -3.74 -4.22
CA HIS A 40 -15.84 -4.10 -4.42
C HIS A 40 -15.08 -2.97 -5.14
N HIS A 41 -15.61 -2.42 -6.23
CA HIS A 41 -14.97 -1.32 -6.94
C HIS A 41 -14.85 -0.07 -6.07
N LYS A 42 -15.92 0.32 -5.36
CA LYS A 42 -15.88 1.48 -4.46
C LYS A 42 -14.78 1.35 -3.40
N ALA A 43 -14.66 0.15 -2.79
CA ALA A 43 -13.59 -0.13 -1.84
C ALA A 43 -12.20 -0.05 -2.49
N VAL A 44 -12.03 -0.62 -3.68
CA VAL A 44 -10.76 -0.57 -4.44
C VAL A 44 -10.38 0.87 -4.79
N TYR A 45 -11.31 1.68 -5.30
CA TYR A 45 -11.05 3.09 -5.62
C TYR A 45 -10.61 3.89 -4.40
N LEU A 46 -11.30 3.71 -3.27
CA LEU A 46 -10.94 4.38 -2.02
C LEU A 46 -9.52 4.01 -1.59
N VAL A 47 -9.19 2.72 -1.59
CA VAL A 47 -7.85 2.23 -1.22
C VAL A 47 -6.78 2.81 -2.13
N VAL A 48 -7.05 2.87 -3.43
CA VAL A 48 -6.09 3.35 -4.43
C VAL A 48 -5.88 4.84 -4.30
N LEU A 49 -6.95 5.62 -4.05
CA LEU A 49 -6.83 7.04 -3.80
C LEU A 49 -5.96 7.30 -2.56
N ILE A 50 -6.23 6.61 -1.45
CA ILE A 50 -5.43 6.74 -0.23
C ILE A 50 -3.97 6.40 -0.52
N HIS A 51 -3.70 5.31 -1.24
CA HIS A 51 -2.34 4.91 -1.63
C HIS A 51 -1.63 5.94 -2.50
N ILE A 52 -2.28 6.47 -3.53
CA ILE A 52 -1.66 7.49 -4.38
C ILE A 52 -1.27 8.70 -3.54
N LEU A 53 -2.11 9.09 -2.58
CA LEU A 53 -1.83 10.21 -1.67
C LEU A 53 -0.71 9.88 -0.69
N THR A 54 -0.78 8.76 0.04
CA THR A 54 0.27 8.39 1.02
C THR A 54 1.61 8.13 0.35
N VAL A 55 1.61 7.54 -0.83
CA VAL A 55 2.84 7.23 -1.54
C VAL A 55 3.41 8.48 -2.20
N GLY A 56 2.60 9.12 -3.04
CA GLY A 56 3.03 10.23 -3.88
C GLY A 56 3.46 11.42 -3.05
N LEU A 57 2.71 11.71 -1.97
CA LEU A 57 2.96 12.89 -1.15
C LEU A 57 3.91 12.62 0.02
N TRP A 58 4.12 11.36 0.42
CA TRP A 58 4.95 11.05 1.59
C TRP A 58 6.01 9.99 1.35
N MET A 59 5.67 8.77 0.91
CA MET A 59 6.69 7.72 0.77
C MET A 59 7.77 8.07 -0.25
N ILE A 60 7.41 8.59 -1.43
CA ILE A 60 8.37 8.93 -2.49
C ILE A 60 9.30 10.07 -2.03
N PRO A 61 8.80 11.24 -1.58
CA PRO A 61 9.67 12.31 -1.08
C PRO A 61 10.61 11.82 0.05
N ARG A 62 10.08 11.04 0.99
CA ARG A 62 10.85 10.51 2.12
C ARG A 62 11.92 9.51 1.69
N ALA A 63 11.63 8.66 0.72
CA ALA A 63 12.61 7.72 0.16
C ALA A 63 13.74 8.48 -0.56
N LEU A 64 13.39 9.54 -1.31
CA LEU A 64 14.38 10.40 -1.99
C LEU A 64 15.26 11.15 -0.99
N GLU A 65 14.67 11.72 0.07
CA GLU A 65 15.42 12.38 1.15
C GLU A 65 16.43 11.45 1.84
N ARG A 66 16.10 10.15 1.95
CA ARG A 66 16.90 9.16 2.68
C ARG A 66 17.85 8.37 1.79
N LEU A 67 17.76 8.52 0.47
CA LEU A 67 18.47 7.68 -0.48
C LEU A 67 19.98 7.69 -0.25
N SER A 68 20.58 8.87 -0.04
CA SER A 68 22.01 9.02 0.23
C SER A 68 22.45 8.30 1.52
N PHE A 69 21.65 8.40 2.58
CA PHE A 69 21.90 7.72 3.86
C PHE A 69 21.70 6.20 3.79
N MET A 70 20.68 5.75 3.04
CA MET A 70 20.43 4.32 2.84
C MET A 70 21.58 3.66 2.07
N LEU A 71 22.12 4.36 1.07
CA LEU A 71 23.22 3.87 0.25
C LEU A 71 24.60 4.01 0.93
N SER A 72 24.76 4.85 1.95
CA SER A 72 26.04 4.97 2.68
C SER A 72 26.34 3.76 3.57
N ASN A 73 25.32 3.03 4.03
CA ASN A 73 25.49 1.74 4.68
C ASN A 73 24.30 0.81 4.36
N PRO A 74 24.33 0.11 3.20
CA PRO A 74 23.23 -0.73 2.76
C PRO A 74 22.96 -1.90 3.69
N ILE A 75 24.00 -2.44 4.35
CA ILE A 75 23.86 -3.56 5.29
C ILE A 75 23.12 -3.12 6.54
N ALA A 76 23.39 -1.92 7.07
CA ALA A 76 22.64 -1.41 8.24
C ALA A 76 21.21 -1.00 7.88
N ASN A 77 20.98 -0.53 6.65
CA ASN A 77 19.69 0.00 6.19
C ASN A 77 18.89 -0.99 5.34
N TRP A 78 19.27 -2.27 5.32
CA TRP A 78 18.70 -3.29 4.43
C TRP A 78 17.17 -3.38 4.54
N TYR A 79 16.64 -3.30 5.77
CA TYR A 79 15.21 -3.41 6.02
C TYR A 79 14.43 -2.25 5.38
N GLN A 80 14.95 -1.03 5.45
CA GLN A 80 14.31 0.16 4.89
C GLN A 80 14.33 0.08 3.36
N ILE A 81 15.44 -0.37 2.79
CA ILE A 81 15.58 -0.60 1.35
C ILE A 81 14.55 -1.64 0.89
N VAL A 82 14.45 -2.78 1.59
CA VAL A 82 13.49 -3.84 1.25
C VAL A 82 12.06 -3.32 1.39
N HIS A 83 11.72 -2.65 2.50
CA HIS A 83 10.40 -2.06 2.71
C HIS A 83 10.02 -1.09 1.59
N ASP A 84 10.91 -0.17 1.21
CA ASP A 84 10.61 0.85 0.21
C ASP A 84 10.48 0.23 -1.19
N VAL A 85 11.32 -0.76 -1.54
CA VAL A 85 11.20 -1.50 -2.81
C VAL A 85 9.91 -2.30 -2.87
N VAL A 86 9.58 -3.05 -1.81
CA VAL A 86 8.34 -3.85 -1.74
C VAL A 86 7.12 -2.92 -1.79
N GLY A 87 7.18 -1.77 -1.10
CA GLY A 87 6.16 -0.72 -1.17
C GLY A 87 5.94 -0.24 -2.61
N ILE A 88 7.01 0.21 -3.28
CA ILE A 88 6.97 0.67 -4.69
C ILE A 88 6.37 -0.41 -5.60
N LEU A 89 6.76 -1.68 -5.44
CA LEU A 89 6.21 -2.79 -6.21
C LEU A 89 4.70 -3.00 -5.96
N ALA A 90 4.26 -2.96 -4.70
CA ALA A 90 2.84 -3.08 -4.35
C ALA A 90 2.01 -1.99 -5.04
N ILE A 91 2.54 -0.77 -5.06
CA ILE A 91 1.86 0.40 -5.64
C ILE A 91 1.83 0.31 -7.15
N GLY A 92 2.95 -0.03 -7.79
CA GLY A 92 3.01 -0.23 -9.23
C GLY A 92 2.01 -1.30 -9.71
N LEU A 93 1.94 -2.42 -8.99
CA LEU A 93 0.96 -3.47 -9.26
C LEU A 93 -0.49 -2.99 -9.01
N GLY A 94 -0.73 -2.23 -7.94
CA GLY A 94 -2.03 -1.65 -7.62
C GLY A 94 -2.53 -0.69 -8.71
N ILE A 95 -1.68 0.24 -9.16
CA ILE A 95 -1.97 1.16 -10.26
C ILE A 95 -2.26 0.38 -11.54
N LEU A 96 -1.44 -0.62 -11.87
CA LEU A 96 -1.65 -1.47 -13.04
C LEU A 96 -3.03 -2.14 -13.01
N LEU A 97 -3.41 -2.75 -11.87
CA LEU A 97 -4.71 -3.39 -11.72
C LEU A 97 -5.86 -2.39 -11.88
N VAL A 98 -5.73 -1.21 -11.27
CA VAL A 98 -6.72 -0.16 -11.36
C VAL A 98 -6.92 0.31 -12.78
N LEU A 99 -5.84 0.57 -13.53
CA LEU A 99 -5.90 0.95 -14.94
C LEU A 99 -6.58 -0.15 -15.78
N VAL A 100 -6.25 -1.42 -15.54
CA VAL A 100 -6.86 -2.56 -16.25
C VAL A 100 -8.37 -2.64 -16.02
N PHE A 101 -8.83 -2.35 -14.80
CA PHE A 101 -10.25 -2.44 -14.44
C PHE A 101 -11.05 -1.15 -14.66
N LEU A 102 -10.43 0.03 -14.60
CA LEU A 102 -11.02 1.33 -14.96
C LEU A 102 -11.41 1.40 -16.43
N VAL A 103 -10.54 0.90 -17.30
CA VAL A 103 -10.70 1.03 -18.77
C VAL A 103 -11.79 0.10 -19.32
N LYS A 104 -12.23 -0.91 -18.56
CA LYS A 104 -13.26 -1.87 -19.00
C LYS A 104 -14.44 -1.94 -18.04
N SER A 105 -15.49 -1.17 -18.36
CA SER A 105 -16.78 -1.26 -17.68
C SER A 105 -17.35 -2.70 -17.73
N GLY A 106 -17.85 -3.19 -16.59
CA GLY A 106 -18.58 -4.46 -16.51
C GLY A 106 -17.75 -5.71 -16.17
N MET A 107 -16.44 -5.58 -15.90
CA MET A 107 -15.55 -6.66 -15.44
C MET A 107 -15.78 -8.02 -16.14
N PRO A 108 -15.38 -8.17 -17.41
CA PRO A 108 -15.55 -9.43 -18.12
C PRO A 108 -14.86 -10.57 -17.38
N LEU A 109 -15.58 -11.68 -17.15
CA LEU A 109 -15.12 -12.84 -16.37
C LEU A 109 -13.74 -13.38 -16.82
N LYS A 110 -13.44 -13.33 -18.11
CA LYS A 110 -12.14 -13.74 -18.66
C LYS A 110 -10.99 -12.83 -18.17
N LEU A 111 -11.23 -11.51 -18.11
CA LEU A 111 -10.25 -10.56 -17.58
C LEU A 111 -10.03 -10.79 -16.10
N LEU A 112 -11.12 -10.91 -15.33
CA LEU A 112 -11.06 -11.18 -13.88
C LEU A 112 -10.26 -12.46 -13.58
N LYS A 113 -10.50 -13.54 -14.31
CA LYS A 113 -9.73 -14.80 -14.13
C LYS A 113 -8.24 -14.61 -14.42
N ARG A 114 -7.89 -13.81 -15.43
CA ARG A 114 -6.49 -13.56 -15.83
C ARG A 114 -5.77 -12.63 -14.86
N THR A 115 -6.45 -11.65 -14.30
CA THR A 115 -5.86 -10.67 -13.37
C THR A 115 -5.89 -11.13 -11.92
N ARG A 116 -6.68 -12.14 -11.57
CA ARG A 116 -6.78 -12.67 -10.20
C ARG A 116 -5.42 -13.02 -9.56
N PRO A 117 -4.46 -13.68 -10.26
CA PRO A 117 -3.14 -13.93 -9.69
C PRO A 117 -2.39 -12.63 -9.36
N LEU A 118 -2.48 -11.62 -10.23
CA LEU A 118 -1.89 -10.31 -10.01
C LEU A 118 -2.54 -9.58 -8.83
N MET A 119 -3.87 -9.71 -8.65
CA MET A 119 -4.57 -9.18 -7.48
C MET A 119 -4.05 -9.80 -6.18
N PHE A 120 -3.91 -11.14 -6.14
CA PHE A 120 -3.35 -11.80 -4.96
C PHE A 120 -1.88 -11.44 -4.72
N LEU A 121 -1.08 -11.35 -5.78
CA LEU A 121 0.30 -10.89 -5.67
C LEU A 121 0.36 -9.48 -5.09
N THR A 122 -0.46 -8.56 -5.60
CA THR A 122 -0.52 -7.17 -5.12
C THR A 122 -0.87 -7.12 -3.64
N ILE A 123 -1.89 -7.87 -3.22
CA ILE A 123 -2.29 -7.96 -1.81
C ILE A 123 -1.16 -8.55 -0.97
N GLY A 124 -0.50 -9.62 -1.43
CA GLY A 124 0.60 -10.26 -0.71
C GLY A 124 1.81 -9.33 -0.53
N VAL A 125 2.23 -8.65 -1.60
CA VAL A 125 3.33 -7.67 -1.57
C VAL A 125 2.96 -6.49 -0.68
N TRP A 126 1.70 -6.02 -0.73
CA TRP A 126 1.23 -4.96 0.15
C TRP A 126 1.22 -5.36 1.63
N ILE A 127 0.69 -6.55 1.97
CA ILE A 127 0.70 -7.06 3.35
C ILE A 127 2.15 -7.16 3.86
N LEU A 128 3.08 -7.64 3.02
CA LEU A 128 4.49 -7.71 3.37
C LEU A 128 5.07 -6.31 3.66
N ALA A 129 4.80 -5.32 2.81
CA ALA A 129 5.20 -3.94 3.05
C ALA A 129 4.61 -3.40 4.37
N PHE A 130 3.32 -3.63 4.61
CA PHE A 130 2.64 -3.21 5.83
C PHE A 130 3.28 -3.81 7.08
N VAL A 131 3.53 -5.12 7.10
CA VAL A 131 4.17 -5.81 8.24
C VAL A 131 5.58 -5.26 8.50
N LEU A 132 6.37 -5.04 7.45
CA LEU A 132 7.69 -4.42 7.56
C LEU A 132 7.59 -2.99 8.13
N GLY A 133 6.60 -2.21 7.70
CA GLY A 133 6.34 -0.86 8.19
C GLY A 133 5.96 -0.84 9.67
N VAL A 134 5.07 -1.74 10.11
CA VAL A 134 4.69 -1.91 11.52
C VAL A 134 5.89 -2.34 12.37
N TYR A 135 6.65 -3.34 11.91
CA TYR A 135 7.85 -3.80 12.60
C TYR A 135 8.84 -2.64 12.83
N TRP A 136 9.08 -1.82 11.80
CA TRP A 136 9.96 -0.66 11.94
C TRP A 136 9.38 0.41 12.86
N PHE A 137 8.07 0.67 12.78
CA PHE A 137 7.40 1.61 13.68
C PHE A 137 7.59 1.20 15.15
N LEU A 138 7.46 -0.10 15.46
CA LEU A 138 7.67 -0.63 16.81
C LEU A 138 9.12 -0.52 17.26
N ILE A 139 10.09 -0.84 16.39
CA ILE A 139 11.51 -0.63 16.70
C ILE A 139 11.76 0.84 16.99
N ALA A 140 11.41 1.74 16.07
CA ALA A 140 11.62 3.15 16.24
C ALA A 140 10.97 3.66 17.54
N TRP A 141 9.78 3.18 17.91
CA TRP A 141 9.11 3.51 19.16
C TRP A 141 9.84 3.01 20.41
N ILE A 142 10.40 1.79 20.39
CA ILE A 142 11.14 1.21 21.54
C ILE A 142 12.50 1.89 21.76
N TRP A 143 13.12 2.40 20.70
CA TRP A 143 14.42 3.07 20.74
C TRP A 143 14.35 4.60 20.91
N ILE A 144 13.15 5.15 21.13
CA ILE A 144 12.88 6.54 21.54
C ILE A 144 12.55 6.54 23.02
#